data_AF-A0A954ALX6-F1
#
_entry.id   AF-A0A954ALX6-F1
#
_cell.length_a   1.000
_cell.length_b   1.000
_cell.length_c   1.000
_cell.angle_alpha   90.00
_cell.angle_beta   90.00
_cell.angle_gamma   90.00
#
_symmetry.space_group_name_H-M   'P 1'
#
loop_
_entity.id
_entity.type
_entity.pdbx_description
1 polymer ?
#
loop_
_entity_poly.entity_id
_entity_poly.type
_entity_poly.pdbx_seq_one_letter_code
_entity_poly.pdbx_strand_id
1 'polypeptide(L)'
;MSSEHWIALGLLPRGRFTFARLLATLLPEDALRDLARAHGVKPKGFRVEKANSDQLAEAIAEEFARSEPLRIAVARQLESSIAVASPRTSADEPAKSRDELLRQREEVESKRRADEVRKLERSTSRAMRSRDDAVRQLEEARRTILDLEARVAAKERDLDRLMGSIAPKSAGATENVGAAEMARALELEKALTEAEMVDRSNRHRIAELTSRIRELESENRELEDYLPRGERERRKQVRKSYEDALRRTTLLPRFEAEFFRSVEALQVAERRQVFTAIARLILFGSEYPSLQFKSLKGTGGISSIRASEGLRIYFVRTEDTVLILDCAQREQQDGWLKRRRG
;
A
#
# COMPACT_ATOMS: atom_id res chain seq x y z
N MET A 1 -0.08 -25.03 14.78
CA MET A 1 -1.47 -25.50 14.59
C MET A 1 -1.65 -25.90 13.13
N SER A 2 -2.26 -27.04 12.84
CA SER A 2 -2.46 -27.51 11.46
C SER A 2 -3.49 -26.65 10.72
N SER A 3 -3.31 -26.51 9.40
CA SER A 3 -4.24 -25.84 8.47
C SER A 3 -5.68 -26.38 8.56
N GLU A 4 -5.86 -27.60 9.05
CA GLU A 4 -7.15 -28.26 9.28
C GLU A 4 -7.98 -27.61 10.39
N HIS A 5 -7.36 -27.02 11.42
CA HIS A 5 -8.08 -26.31 12.49
C HIS A 5 -8.67 -24.97 12.01
N TRP A 6 -8.00 -24.32 11.05
CA TRP A 6 -8.45 -23.08 10.40
C TRP A 6 -9.62 -23.32 9.44
N ILE A 7 -9.59 -24.47 8.75
CA ILE A 7 -10.69 -24.98 7.92
C ILE A 7 -11.91 -25.32 8.79
N ALA A 8 -11.75 -25.90 9.99
CA ALA A 8 -12.90 -26.18 10.85
C ALA A 8 -13.59 -24.90 11.41
N LEU A 9 -12.81 -23.86 11.75
CA LEU A 9 -13.33 -22.62 12.35
C LEU A 9 -13.81 -21.58 11.32
N GLY A 10 -13.14 -21.46 10.17
CA GLY A 10 -13.52 -20.53 9.09
C GLY A 10 -14.69 -21.01 8.23
N LEU A 11 -15.05 -22.30 8.33
CA LEU A 11 -16.05 -22.94 7.47
C LEU A 11 -17.31 -23.37 8.20
N LEU A 12 -17.47 -23.03 9.49
CA LEU A 12 -18.81 -23.00 10.07
C LEU A 12 -19.67 -22.05 9.23
N PRO A 13 -20.93 -22.40 8.90
CA PRO A 13 -21.76 -21.74 7.88
C PRO A 13 -22.05 -20.24 8.11
N ARG A 14 -21.52 -19.65 9.19
CA ARG A 14 -21.65 -18.23 9.55
C ARG A 14 -20.39 -17.39 9.31
N GLY A 15 -19.24 -17.95 8.90
CA GLY A 15 -17.97 -17.22 8.74
C GLY A 15 -17.51 -16.94 7.30
N ARG A 16 -17.84 -17.81 6.33
CA ARG A 16 -17.41 -17.66 4.93
C ARG A 16 -18.08 -16.49 4.21
N PHE A 17 -19.40 -16.39 4.37
CA PHE A 17 -20.23 -15.34 3.78
C PHE A 17 -19.81 -13.93 4.23
N THR A 18 -19.19 -13.85 5.40
CA THR A 18 -19.02 -12.59 6.13
C THR A 18 -17.70 -11.90 5.81
N PHE A 19 -16.62 -12.67 5.59
CA PHE A 19 -15.37 -12.14 5.08
C PHE A 19 -15.49 -11.77 3.59
N ALA A 20 -16.19 -12.57 2.80
CA ALA A 20 -16.52 -12.25 1.42
C ALA A 20 -17.24 -10.89 1.31
N ARG A 21 -18.25 -10.64 2.16
CA ARG A 21 -18.97 -9.36 2.16
C ARG A 21 -18.09 -8.16 2.53
N LEU A 22 -17.11 -8.35 3.44
CA LEU A 22 -16.11 -7.33 3.75
C LEU A 22 -15.25 -7.02 2.52
N LEU A 23 -14.74 -8.04 1.84
CA LEU A 23 -13.92 -7.87 0.63
C LEU A 23 -14.70 -7.19 -0.50
N ALA A 24 -15.92 -7.64 -0.77
CA ALA A 24 -16.79 -7.06 -1.79
C ALA A 24 -17.13 -5.58 -1.51
N THR A 25 -17.18 -5.18 -0.24
CA THR A 25 -17.48 -3.79 0.14
C THR A 25 -16.26 -2.88 0.08
N LEU A 26 -15.08 -3.39 0.42
CA LEU A 26 -13.88 -2.57 0.57
C LEU A 26 -12.99 -2.53 -0.66
N LEU A 27 -12.97 -3.60 -1.45
CA LEU A 27 -12.10 -3.72 -2.62
C LEU A 27 -12.89 -3.47 -3.91
N PRO A 28 -12.35 -2.69 -4.85
CA PRO A 28 -12.95 -2.57 -6.18
C PRO A 28 -12.88 -3.92 -6.92
N GLU A 29 -13.82 -4.13 -7.83
CA GLU A 29 -13.94 -5.39 -8.56
C GLU A 29 -12.66 -5.76 -9.32
N ASP A 30 -11.96 -4.77 -9.90
CA ASP A 30 -10.70 -5.02 -10.60
C ASP A 30 -9.59 -5.53 -9.67
N ALA A 31 -9.51 -5.03 -8.44
CA ALA A 31 -8.56 -5.54 -7.45
C ALA A 31 -8.89 -6.98 -7.03
N LEU A 32 -10.18 -7.33 -6.93
CA LEU A 32 -10.61 -8.70 -6.67
C LEU A 32 -10.25 -9.62 -7.85
N ARG A 33 -10.41 -9.17 -9.10
CA ARG A 33 -10.00 -9.93 -10.29
C ARG A 33 -8.49 -10.15 -10.31
N ASP A 34 -7.70 -9.12 -10.02
CA ASP A 34 -6.25 -9.22 -10.01
C ASP A 34 -5.74 -10.17 -8.92
N LEU A 35 -6.32 -10.11 -7.72
CA LEU A 35 -6.07 -11.09 -6.66
C LEU A 35 -6.42 -12.51 -7.11
N ALA A 36 -7.58 -12.69 -7.75
CA ALA A 36 -8.01 -14.00 -8.22
C ALA A 36 -7.08 -14.57 -9.29
N ARG A 37 -6.65 -13.75 -10.27
CA ARG A 37 -5.70 -14.17 -11.32
C ARG A 37 -4.32 -14.50 -10.75
N ALA A 38 -3.77 -13.61 -9.93
CA ALA A 38 -2.42 -13.76 -9.38
C ALA A 38 -2.27 -15.01 -8.50
N HIS A 39 -3.34 -15.41 -7.82
CA HIS A 39 -3.34 -16.56 -6.91
C HIS A 39 -4.10 -17.79 -7.44
N GLY A 40 -4.51 -17.78 -8.72
CA GLY A 40 -5.19 -18.91 -9.34
C GLY A 40 -6.57 -19.25 -8.76
N VAL A 41 -7.22 -18.30 -8.08
CA VAL A 41 -8.53 -18.48 -7.46
C VAL A 41 -9.61 -18.41 -8.54
N LYS A 42 -10.48 -19.42 -8.61
CA LYS A 42 -11.55 -19.50 -9.62
C LYS A 42 -12.93 -19.43 -8.96
N PRO A 43 -13.79 -18.45 -9.33
CA PRO A 43 -15.16 -18.40 -8.84
C PRO A 43 -15.99 -19.57 -9.40
N LYS A 44 -16.90 -20.11 -8.59
CA LYS A 44 -17.71 -21.27 -8.95
C LYS A 44 -18.67 -20.93 -10.09
N GLY A 45 -18.49 -21.58 -11.24
CA GLY A 45 -19.37 -21.44 -12.40
C GLY A 45 -19.13 -20.20 -13.26
N PHE A 46 -18.11 -19.38 -12.96
CA PHE A 46 -17.81 -18.15 -13.70
C PHE A 46 -16.34 -18.07 -14.10
N ARG A 47 -16.09 -17.36 -15.20
CA ARG A 47 -14.72 -16.90 -15.52
C ARG A 47 -14.39 -15.69 -14.64
N VAL A 48 -13.12 -15.52 -14.27
CA VAL A 48 -12.68 -14.42 -13.40
C VAL A 48 -13.09 -13.06 -13.98
N GLU A 49 -13.06 -12.91 -15.30
CA GLU A 49 -13.42 -11.68 -16.01
C GLU A 49 -14.93 -11.35 -15.96
N LYS A 50 -15.77 -12.36 -15.77
CA LYS A 50 -17.24 -12.24 -15.83
C LYS A 50 -17.92 -12.36 -14.46
N ALA A 51 -17.19 -12.76 -13.44
CA ALA A 51 -17.69 -12.87 -12.09
C ALA A 51 -17.84 -11.48 -11.48
N ASN A 52 -18.94 -11.25 -10.77
CA ASN A 52 -19.18 -10.00 -10.04
C ASN A 52 -18.36 -9.95 -8.74
N SER A 53 -18.37 -8.79 -8.07
CA SER A 53 -17.62 -8.57 -6.81
C SER A 53 -17.93 -9.62 -5.73
N ASP A 54 -19.19 -10.01 -5.59
CA ASP A 54 -19.61 -10.95 -4.55
C ASP A 54 -19.07 -12.36 -4.82
N GLN A 55 -19.16 -12.83 -6.07
CA GLN A 55 -18.65 -14.13 -6.50
C GLN A 55 -17.12 -14.21 -6.39
N LEU A 56 -16.41 -13.14 -6.76
CA LEU A 56 -14.96 -13.06 -6.63
C LEU A 56 -14.54 -13.03 -5.16
N ALA A 57 -15.21 -12.22 -4.35
CA ALA A 57 -14.94 -12.10 -2.93
C ALA A 57 -15.22 -13.41 -2.18
N GLU A 58 -16.26 -14.13 -2.55
CA GLU A 58 -16.56 -15.46 -1.99
C GLU A 58 -15.45 -16.47 -2.32
N ALA A 59 -15.03 -16.54 -3.59
CA ALA A 59 -13.96 -17.43 -4.00
C ALA A 59 -12.63 -17.11 -3.30
N ILE A 60 -12.29 -15.82 -3.18
CA ILE A 60 -11.09 -15.37 -2.45
C ILE A 60 -11.21 -15.69 -0.97
N ALA A 61 -12.37 -15.48 -0.34
CA ALA A 61 -12.58 -15.80 1.06
C ALA A 61 -12.47 -17.31 1.34
N GLU A 62 -12.93 -18.17 0.43
CA GLU A 62 -12.76 -19.62 0.54
C GLU A 62 -11.28 -20.03 0.52
N GLU A 63 -10.48 -19.42 -0.36
CA GLU A 63 -9.07 -19.78 -0.54
C GLU A 63 -8.12 -19.05 0.43
N PHE A 64 -8.55 -17.93 1.02
CA PHE A 64 -7.78 -17.12 1.97
C PHE A 64 -7.25 -17.92 3.17
N ALA A 65 -8.04 -18.87 3.70
CA ALA A 65 -7.60 -19.70 4.81
C ALA A 65 -6.51 -20.71 4.41
N ARG A 66 -6.42 -21.06 3.13
CA ARG A 66 -5.53 -22.13 2.61
C ARG A 66 -4.20 -21.59 2.09
N SER A 67 -4.17 -20.32 1.68
CA SER A 67 -3.01 -19.72 1.01
C SER A 67 -2.45 -18.53 1.79
N GLU A 68 -1.31 -18.72 2.46
CA GLU A 68 -0.55 -17.65 3.11
C GLU A 68 -0.18 -16.50 2.14
N PRO A 69 0.30 -16.77 0.91
CA PRO A 69 0.57 -15.70 -0.05
C PRO A 69 -0.66 -14.86 -0.39
N LEU A 70 -1.84 -15.50 -0.50
CA LEU A 70 -3.10 -14.80 -0.75
C LEU A 70 -3.50 -13.95 0.46
N ARG A 71 -3.26 -14.41 1.69
CA ARG A 71 -3.51 -13.61 2.90
C ARG A 71 -2.72 -12.31 2.88
N ILE A 72 -1.43 -12.40 2.59
CA ILE A 72 -0.54 -11.24 2.52
C ILE A 72 -0.99 -10.28 1.41
N ALA A 73 -1.37 -10.80 0.25
CA ALA A 73 -1.84 -9.97 -0.86
C ALA A 73 -3.16 -9.25 -0.54
N VAL A 74 -4.13 -9.96 0.04
CA VAL A 74 -5.42 -9.39 0.47
C VAL A 74 -5.20 -8.34 1.56
N ALA A 75 -4.33 -8.61 2.53
CA ALA A 75 -3.97 -7.64 3.56
C ALA A 75 -3.45 -6.35 2.92
N ARG A 76 -2.45 -6.42 2.03
CA ARG A 76 -1.91 -5.25 1.32
C ARG A 76 -2.97 -4.46 0.55
N GLN A 77 -3.89 -5.15 -0.13
CA GLN A 77 -4.96 -4.49 -0.87
C GLN A 77 -5.93 -3.76 0.06
N LEU A 78 -6.29 -4.38 1.19
CA LEU A 78 -7.10 -3.74 2.23
C LEU A 78 -6.37 -2.54 2.84
N GLU A 79 -5.07 -2.65 3.17
CA GLU A 79 -4.26 -1.53 3.67
C GLU A 79 -4.29 -0.34 2.72
N SER A 80 -4.08 -0.58 1.43
CA SER A 80 -4.11 0.47 0.40
C SER A 80 -5.48 1.15 0.30
N SER A 81 -6.56 0.36 0.36
CA SER A 81 -7.93 0.85 0.29
C SER A 81 -8.30 1.69 1.54
N ILE A 82 -7.76 1.32 2.70
CA ILE A 82 -7.94 2.03 3.96
C ILE A 82 -7.15 3.35 3.99
N ALA A 83 -5.94 3.38 3.44
CA ALA A 83 -5.07 4.56 3.43
C ALA A 83 -5.69 5.72 2.64
N VAL A 84 -6.40 5.42 1.55
CA VAL A 84 -7.11 6.40 0.73
C VAL A 84 -8.31 7.02 1.45
N ALA A 85 -8.87 6.35 2.49
CA ALA A 85 -10.14 6.71 3.11
C ALA A 85 -10.04 7.50 4.44
N SER A 86 -8.87 7.97 4.86
CA SER A 86 -8.70 8.67 6.16
C SER A 86 -8.65 10.20 6.05
N PRO A 87 -9.67 10.94 6.53
CA PRO A 87 -9.50 12.33 6.98
C PRO A 87 -8.89 12.33 8.39
N ARG A 88 -7.86 13.16 8.61
CA ARG A 88 -7.25 13.39 9.92
C ARG A 88 -8.18 14.25 10.77
N THR A 89 -8.76 13.69 11.84
CA THR A 89 -9.43 14.47 12.89
C THR A 89 -8.63 14.36 14.19
N SER A 90 -8.06 15.48 14.63
CA SER A 90 -7.37 15.65 15.90
C SER A 90 -8.05 16.75 16.72
N ALA A 91 -8.50 16.44 17.94
CA ALA A 91 -8.83 17.41 18.98
C ALA A 91 -8.79 16.76 20.37
N ASP A 92 -8.00 17.31 21.29
CA ASP A 92 -8.45 17.83 22.60
C ASP A 92 -7.25 18.18 23.50
N GLU A 93 -7.14 19.43 23.97
CA GLU A 93 -6.39 19.80 25.18
C GLU A 93 -7.09 20.96 25.93
N PRO A 94 -6.94 21.04 27.27
CA PRO A 94 -7.80 21.86 28.13
C PRO A 94 -7.34 23.32 28.30
N ALA A 95 -8.32 24.16 28.66
CA ALA A 95 -8.23 25.61 28.74
C ALA A 95 -7.21 26.14 29.76
N LYS A 96 -6.18 26.82 29.27
CA LYS A 96 -5.39 27.81 30.03
C LYS A 96 -5.95 29.22 29.76
N SER A 97 -5.72 30.16 30.68
CA SER A 97 -6.24 31.53 30.61
C SER A 97 -5.84 32.23 29.29
N ARG A 98 -6.82 32.88 28.67
CA ARG A 98 -6.77 33.44 27.31
C ARG A 98 -5.59 34.39 27.05
N ASP A 99 -5.14 35.14 28.04
CA ASP A 99 -4.06 36.12 27.90
C ASP A 99 -2.66 35.50 27.97
N GLU A 100 -2.51 34.42 28.73
CA GLU A 100 -1.29 33.60 28.75
C GLU A 100 -1.12 32.88 27.41
N LEU A 101 -2.22 32.41 26.84
CA LEU A 101 -2.26 31.76 25.52
C LEU A 101 -1.89 32.71 24.38
N LEU A 102 -2.28 33.99 24.45
CA LEU A 102 -1.95 34.96 23.40
C LEU A 102 -0.45 35.30 23.39
N ARG A 103 0.15 35.54 24.57
CA ARG A 103 1.60 35.80 24.66
C ARG A 103 2.45 34.58 24.29
N GLN A 104 2.07 33.40 24.76
CA GLN A 104 2.74 32.16 24.38
C GLN A 104 2.57 31.88 22.88
N ARG A 105 1.43 32.24 22.29
CA ARG A 105 1.20 32.09 20.84
C ARG A 105 2.06 33.05 20.03
N GLU A 106 2.21 34.31 20.44
CA GLU A 106 3.08 35.28 19.74
C GLU A 106 4.57 34.93 19.83
N GLU A 107 5.04 34.44 20.98
CA GLU A 107 6.42 33.95 21.13
C GLU A 107 6.67 32.66 20.32
N VAL A 108 5.69 31.76 20.27
CA VAL A 108 5.78 30.54 19.47
C VAL A 108 5.71 30.87 17.98
N GLU A 109 4.85 31.80 17.56
CA GLU A 109 4.74 32.22 16.16
C GLU A 109 5.98 32.99 15.70
N SER A 110 6.58 33.85 16.52
CA SER A 110 7.84 34.55 16.18
C SER A 110 9.03 33.59 16.06
N LYS A 111 9.15 32.61 16.98
CA LYS A 111 10.16 31.54 16.87
C LYS A 111 9.92 30.66 15.64
N ARG A 112 8.66 30.31 15.35
CA ARG A 112 8.31 29.55 14.14
C ARG A 112 8.69 30.30 12.86
N ARG A 113 8.42 31.60 12.77
CA ARG A 113 8.81 32.43 11.61
C ARG A 113 10.33 32.51 11.45
N ALA A 114 11.07 32.69 12.54
CA ALA A 114 12.54 32.70 12.49
C ALA A 114 13.12 31.35 12.05
N ASP A 115 12.53 30.24 12.52
CA ASP A 115 12.92 28.89 12.12
C ASP A 115 12.53 28.60 10.65
N GLU A 116 11.39 29.09 10.17
CA GLU A 116 10.99 28.99 8.77
C GLU A 116 11.94 29.74 7.83
N VAL A 117 12.37 30.95 8.19
CA VAL A 117 13.36 31.70 7.41
C VAL A 117 14.69 30.95 7.34
N ARG A 118 15.20 30.46 8.48
CA ARG A 118 16.43 29.65 8.51
C ARG A 118 16.30 28.35 7.73
N LYS A 119 15.10 27.74 7.69
CA LYS A 119 14.83 26.55 6.88
C LYS A 119 14.83 26.87 5.39
N LEU A 120 14.22 27.99 4.98
CA LEU A 120 14.24 28.45 3.60
C LEU A 120 15.67 28.73 3.14
N GLU A 121 16.49 29.39 3.95
CA GLU A 121 17.91 29.65 3.65
C GLU A 121 18.74 28.37 3.49
N ARG A 122 18.48 27.35 4.33
CA ARG A 122 19.15 26.04 4.21
C ARG A 122 18.68 25.29 2.98
N SER A 123 17.38 25.34 2.68
CA SER A 123 16.79 24.73 1.49
C SER A 123 17.32 25.35 0.20
N THR A 124 17.36 26.68 0.12
CA THR A 124 17.93 27.39 -1.04
C THR A 124 19.42 27.12 -1.19
N SER A 125 20.18 27.06 -0.09
CA SER A 125 21.59 26.69 -0.12
C SER A 125 21.82 25.26 -0.60
N ARG A 126 20.97 24.30 -0.19
CA ARG A 126 21.03 22.91 -0.68
C ARG A 126 20.64 22.83 -2.16
N ALA A 127 19.61 23.56 -2.58
CA ALA A 127 19.18 23.62 -3.97
C ALA A 127 20.25 24.21 -4.89
N MET A 128 20.94 25.28 -4.45
CA MET A 128 22.08 25.86 -5.17
C MET A 128 23.22 24.85 -5.34
N ARG A 129 23.61 24.13 -4.27
CA ARG A 129 24.65 23.10 -4.36
C ARG A 129 24.26 21.96 -5.31
N SER A 130 23.02 21.47 -5.21
CA SER A 130 22.51 20.44 -6.12
C SER A 130 22.52 20.91 -7.58
N ARG A 131 22.15 22.17 -7.83
CA ARG A 131 22.24 22.78 -9.17
C ARG A 131 23.67 22.83 -9.67
N ASP A 132 24.61 23.26 -8.84
CA ASP A 132 26.02 23.37 -9.23
C ASP A 132 26.64 21.99 -9.51
N ASP A 133 26.28 20.96 -8.73
CA ASP A 133 26.70 19.59 -8.96
C ASP A 133 26.09 19.03 -10.27
N ALA A 134 24.82 19.33 -10.56
CA ALA A 134 24.18 18.94 -11.82
C ALA A 134 24.84 19.61 -13.04
N VAL A 135 25.27 20.87 -12.91
CA VAL A 135 26.01 21.58 -13.97
C VAL A 135 27.36 20.90 -14.22
N ARG A 136 28.10 20.51 -13.16
CA ARG A 136 29.36 19.76 -13.32
C ARG A 136 29.15 18.42 -14.01
N GLN A 137 28.12 17.67 -13.63
CA GLN A 137 27.79 16.40 -14.28
C GLN A 137 27.45 16.58 -15.76
N LEU A 138 26.73 17.65 -16.13
CA LEU A 138 26.45 17.97 -17.53
C LEU A 138 27.72 18.32 -18.31
N GLU A 139 28.65 19.04 -17.70
CA GLU A 139 29.95 19.35 -18.33
C GLU A 139 30.80 18.09 -18.52
N GLU A 140 30.85 17.21 -17.52
CA GLU A 140 31.52 15.91 -17.62
C GLU A 140 30.89 15.03 -18.71
N ALA A 141 29.56 14.93 -18.75
CA ALA A 141 28.85 14.19 -19.77
C ALA A 141 29.14 14.73 -21.18
N ARG A 142 29.15 16.06 -21.36
CA ARG A 142 29.52 16.69 -22.65
C ARG A 142 30.93 16.32 -23.08
N ARG A 143 31.90 16.29 -22.16
CA ARG A 143 33.28 15.86 -22.46
C ARG A 143 33.32 14.40 -22.90
N THR A 144 32.56 13.52 -22.23
CA THR A 144 32.52 12.10 -22.62
C THR A 144 31.88 11.89 -23.99
N ILE A 145 30.83 12.66 -24.34
CA ILE A 145 30.20 12.59 -25.65
C ILE A 145 31.21 12.98 -26.74
N LEU A 146 31.93 14.09 -26.56
CA LEU A 146 32.96 14.53 -27.51
C LEU A 146 34.08 13.49 -27.70
N ASP A 147 34.51 12.82 -26.62
CA ASP A 147 35.51 11.74 -26.72
C ASP A 147 34.96 10.52 -27.49
N LEU A 148 33.71 10.13 -27.22
CA LEU A 148 33.06 9.03 -27.94
C LEU A 148 32.87 9.35 -29.42
N GLU A 149 32.45 10.57 -29.76
CA GLU A 149 32.32 11.02 -31.15
C GLU A 149 33.67 10.95 -31.88
N ALA A 150 34.76 11.38 -31.23
CA ALA A 150 36.10 11.27 -31.79
C ALA A 150 36.53 9.81 -32.04
N ARG A 151 36.18 8.90 -31.11
CA ARG A 151 36.47 7.46 -31.24
C ARG A 151 35.64 6.80 -32.32
N VAL A 152 34.36 7.15 -32.47
CA VAL A 152 33.50 6.68 -33.56
C VAL A 152 34.04 7.13 -34.89
N ALA A 153 34.36 8.42 -35.05
CA ALA A 153 34.95 8.95 -36.28
C ALA A 153 36.29 8.28 -36.63
N ALA A 154 37.11 7.92 -35.63
CA ALA A 154 38.33 7.15 -35.87
C ALA A 154 38.03 5.72 -36.37
N LYS A 155 37.03 5.05 -35.79
CA LYS A 155 36.62 3.71 -36.19
C LYS A 155 35.94 3.67 -37.57
N GLU A 156 35.16 4.68 -37.92
CA GLU A 156 34.60 4.82 -39.26
C GLU A 156 35.69 4.93 -40.32
N ARG A 157 36.74 5.72 -40.08
CA ARG A 157 37.90 5.80 -40.99
C ARG A 157 38.64 4.48 -41.12
N ASP A 158 38.75 3.71 -40.03
CA ASP A 158 39.36 2.38 -40.07
C ASP A 158 38.50 1.39 -40.87
N LEU A 159 37.17 1.46 -40.72
CA LEU A 159 36.24 0.66 -41.52
C LEU A 159 36.30 1.03 -43.00
N ASP A 160 36.33 2.31 -43.34
CA ASP A 160 36.47 2.76 -44.73
C ASP A 160 37.78 2.27 -45.37
N ARG A 161 38.89 2.25 -44.60
CA ARG A 161 40.17 1.67 -45.06
C ARG A 161 40.08 0.16 -45.27
N LEU A 162 39.38 -0.55 -44.38
CA LEU A 162 39.19 -2.00 -44.49
C LEU A 162 38.27 -2.33 -45.67
N MET A 163 37.17 -1.58 -45.85
CA MET A 163 36.26 -1.74 -46.98
C MET A 163 36.93 -1.40 -48.31
N GLY A 164 37.78 -0.36 -48.35
CA GLY A 164 38.58 -0.03 -49.53
C GLY A 164 39.62 -1.09 -49.90
N SER A 165 39.98 -2.01 -48.98
CA SER A 165 40.93 -3.11 -49.24
C SER A 165 40.27 -4.43 -49.61
N ILE A 166 38.93 -4.53 -49.55
CA ILE A 166 38.17 -5.71 -49.94
C ILE A 166 37.58 -5.49 -51.34
N ALA A 167 38.31 -5.92 -52.38
CA ALA A 167 37.77 -6.02 -53.73
C ALA A 167 36.73 -7.16 -53.81
N PRO A 168 35.55 -6.96 -54.44
CA PRO A 168 34.50 -7.97 -54.44
C PRO A 168 34.78 -9.03 -55.52
N LYS A 169 35.05 -10.28 -55.09
CA LYS A 169 34.95 -11.47 -55.96
C LYS A 169 33.57 -12.10 -55.79
N SER A 170 32.74 -11.82 -56.79
CA SER A 170 31.61 -12.59 -57.35
C SER A 170 31.08 -13.84 -56.64
N ALA A 171 29.77 -13.77 -56.34
CA ALA A 171 28.66 -14.61 -56.82
C ALA A 171 28.66 -16.15 -56.64
N GLY A 172 27.49 -16.68 -56.21
CA GLY A 172 27.09 -18.04 -56.57
C GLY A 172 26.04 -18.74 -55.69
N ALA A 173 24.75 -18.48 -55.93
CA ALA A 173 23.67 -19.46 -55.99
C ALA A 173 23.45 -20.46 -54.82
N THR A 174 23.04 -19.95 -53.65
CA THR A 174 22.20 -20.62 -52.64
C THR A 174 21.12 -19.67 -52.09
N GLU A 175 20.69 -18.71 -52.93
CA GLU A 175 20.20 -17.40 -52.47
C GLU A 175 18.81 -17.37 -51.83
N ASN A 176 17.91 -18.33 -52.08
CA ASN A 176 16.52 -18.19 -51.61
C ASN A 176 16.23 -18.77 -50.21
N VAL A 177 16.95 -19.79 -49.76
CA VAL A 177 16.85 -20.29 -48.37
C VAL A 177 17.69 -19.42 -47.43
N GLY A 178 18.88 -19.02 -47.90
CA GLY A 178 19.75 -18.09 -47.18
C GLY A 178 19.09 -16.72 -46.96
N ALA A 179 18.36 -16.18 -47.94
CA ALA A 179 17.66 -14.90 -47.78
C ALA A 179 16.54 -14.96 -46.73
N ALA A 180 15.78 -16.06 -46.66
CA ALA A 180 14.71 -16.22 -45.67
C ALA A 180 15.25 -16.47 -44.25
N GLU A 181 16.33 -17.25 -44.12
CA GLU A 181 17.03 -17.45 -42.85
C GLU A 181 17.75 -16.17 -42.40
N MET A 182 18.33 -15.41 -43.32
CA MET A 182 18.96 -14.11 -43.04
C MET A 182 17.91 -13.05 -42.65
N ALA A 183 16.73 -13.05 -43.28
CA ALA A 183 15.63 -12.18 -42.87
C ALA A 183 15.12 -12.51 -41.47
N ARG A 184 14.97 -13.80 -41.12
CA ARG A 184 14.65 -14.24 -39.76
C ARG A 184 15.74 -13.90 -38.75
N ALA A 185 17.01 -14.05 -39.12
CA ALA A 185 18.13 -13.66 -38.28
C ALA A 185 18.11 -12.16 -37.99
N LEU A 186 17.86 -11.33 -39.00
CA LEU A 186 17.70 -9.88 -38.86
C LEU A 186 16.48 -9.49 -38.02
N GLU A 187 15.35 -10.21 -38.14
CA GLU A 187 14.17 -10.00 -37.29
C GLU A 187 14.46 -10.37 -35.83
N LEU A 188 15.15 -11.49 -35.59
CA LEU A 188 15.55 -11.92 -34.25
C LEU A 188 16.58 -10.96 -33.64
N GLU A 189 17.52 -10.44 -34.43
CA GLU A 189 18.49 -9.44 -33.99
C GLU A 189 17.79 -8.13 -33.63
N LYS A 190 16.83 -7.67 -34.44
CA LYS A 190 15.97 -6.53 -34.10
C LYS A 190 15.19 -6.77 -32.81
N ALA A 191 14.53 -7.91 -32.67
CA ALA A 191 13.79 -8.26 -31.45
C ALA A 191 14.69 -8.31 -30.21
N LEU A 192 15.93 -8.80 -30.35
CA LEU A 192 16.92 -8.83 -29.27
C LEU A 192 17.34 -7.41 -28.88
N THR A 193 17.64 -6.55 -29.86
CA THR A 193 17.97 -5.14 -29.59
C THR A 193 16.82 -4.36 -28.95
N GLU A 194 15.57 -4.61 -29.37
CA GLU A 194 14.38 -4.01 -28.76
C GLU A 194 14.18 -4.49 -27.32
N ALA A 195 14.33 -5.80 -27.07
CA ALA A 195 14.25 -6.37 -25.73
C ALA A 195 15.33 -5.81 -24.79
N GLU A 196 16.57 -5.65 -25.28
CA GLU A 196 17.64 -5.02 -24.51
C GLU A 196 17.35 -3.55 -24.20
N MET A 197 16.75 -2.80 -25.14
CA MET A 197 16.35 -1.41 -24.91
C MET A 197 15.24 -1.29 -23.86
N VAL A 198 14.26 -2.20 -23.88
CA VAL A 198 13.21 -2.27 -22.86
C VAL A 198 13.80 -2.64 -21.50
N ASP A 199 14.71 -3.60 -21.42
CA ASP A 199 15.35 -3.98 -20.16
C ASP A 199 16.22 -2.85 -19.59
N ARG A 200 17.01 -2.17 -20.42
CA ARG A 200 17.77 -0.97 -20.00
C ARG A 200 16.84 0.12 -19.49
N SER A 201 15.73 0.40 -20.18
CA SER A 201 14.72 1.38 -19.75
C SER A 201 14.10 1.00 -18.40
N ASN A 202 13.75 -0.28 -18.22
CA ASN A 202 13.21 -0.79 -16.96
C ASN A 202 14.23 -0.68 -15.81
N ARG A 203 15.51 -1.01 -16.06
CA ARG A 203 16.58 -0.85 -15.06
C ARG A 203 16.76 0.61 -14.67
N HIS A 204 16.74 1.53 -15.64
CA HIS A 204 16.77 2.97 -15.35
C HIS A 204 15.57 3.41 -14.51
N ARG A 205 14.35 2.98 -14.87
CA ARG A 205 13.14 3.31 -14.12
C ARG A 205 13.17 2.74 -12.70
N ILE A 206 13.65 1.51 -12.51
CA ILE A 206 13.82 0.89 -11.18
C ILE A 206 14.85 1.68 -10.37
N ALA A 207 15.97 2.07 -10.97
CA ALA A 207 16.99 2.87 -10.30
C ALA A 207 16.44 4.26 -9.89
N GLU A 208 15.68 4.91 -10.76
CA GLU A 208 15.03 6.19 -10.48
C GLU A 208 14.00 6.07 -9.35
N LEU A 209 13.13 5.06 -9.41
CA LEU A 209 12.16 4.78 -8.33
C LEU A 209 12.88 4.47 -7.01
N THR A 210 13.98 3.71 -7.04
CA THR A 210 14.77 3.41 -5.85
C THR A 210 15.42 4.66 -5.26
N SER A 211 15.93 5.55 -6.12
CA SER A 211 16.45 6.86 -5.70
C SER A 211 15.36 7.69 -5.06
N ARG A 212 14.17 7.74 -5.69
CA ARG A 212 13.03 8.49 -5.19
C ARG A 212 12.53 7.96 -3.84
N ILE A 213 12.53 6.64 -3.65
CA ILE A 213 12.21 6.02 -2.36
C ILE A 213 13.21 6.48 -1.29
N ARG A 214 14.52 6.47 -1.59
CA ARG A 214 15.55 6.93 -0.64
C ARG A 214 15.40 8.40 -0.28
N GLU A 215 15.06 9.25 -1.25
CA GLU A 215 14.75 10.66 -1.02
C GLU A 215 13.54 10.82 -0.11
N LEU A 216 12.43 10.13 -0.40
CA LEU A 216 11.22 10.16 0.42
C LEU A 216 11.47 9.62 1.83
N GLU A 217 12.27 8.57 1.99
CA GLU A 217 12.68 8.06 3.29
C GLU A 217 13.53 9.08 4.06
N SER A 218 14.43 9.79 3.38
CA SER A 218 15.22 10.86 3.97
C SER A 218 14.35 12.04 4.41
N GLU A 219 13.44 12.48 3.55
CA GLU A 219 12.47 13.53 3.84
C GLU A 219 11.58 13.14 5.03
N ASN A 220 11.11 11.89 5.06
CA ASN A 220 10.30 11.38 6.16
C ASN A 220 11.08 11.32 7.48
N ARG A 221 12.38 10.97 7.44
CA ARG A 221 13.26 11.06 8.63
C ARG A 221 13.42 12.51 9.09
N GLU A 222 13.65 13.45 8.17
CA GLU A 222 13.75 14.87 8.51
C GLU A 222 12.43 15.36 9.14
N LEU A 223 11.28 14.96 8.60
CA LEU A 223 9.94 15.26 9.15
C LEU A 223 9.71 14.63 10.53
N GLU A 224 10.17 13.41 10.76
CA GLU A 224 10.09 12.74 12.05
C GLU A 224 10.96 13.42 13.13
N ASP A 225 12.07 14.05 12.75
CA ASP A 225 12.93 14.79 13.67
C ASP A 225 12.35 16.14 14.11
N TYR A 226 11.40 16.69 13.35
CA TYR A 226 10.63 17.86 13.78
C TYR A 226 9.55 17.53 14.81
N LEU A 227 9.28 16.25 15.08
CA LEU A 227 8.31 15.86 16.12
C LEU A 227 8.96 15.94 17.51
N PRO A 228 8.23 16.40 18.53
CA PRO A 228 8.67 16.33 19.91
C PRO A 228 9.09 14.90 20.27
N ARG A 229 10.13 14.74 21.09
CA ARG A 229 10.72 13.42 21.43
C ARG A 229 9.68 12.39 21.87
N GLY A 230 8.69 12.81 22.67
CA GLY A 230 7.59 11.95 23.12
C GLY A 230 6.63 11.51 22.00
N GLU A 231 6.39 12.36 20.99
CA GLU A 231 5.58 12.00 19.83
C GLU A 231 6.37 11.09 18.86
N ARG A 232 7.67 11.35 18.69
CA ARG A 232 8.59 10.51 17.89
C ARG A 232 8.72 9.10 18.49
N GLU A 233 8.88 8.99 19.81
CA GLU A 233 8.94 7.70 20.52
C GLU A 233 7.60 6.96 20.45
N ARG A 234 6.46 7.66 20.62
CA ARG A 234 5.12 7.07 20.41
C ARG A 234 4.94 6.55 18.98
N ARG A 235 5.34 7.30 17.95
CA ARG A 235 5.26 6.83 16.54
C ARG A 235 6.17 5.64 16.26
N LYS A 236 7.39 5.63 16.80
CA LYS A 236 8.30 4.47 16.69
C LYS A 236 7.73 3.24 17.39
N GLN A 237 7.14 3.42 18.57
CA GLN A 237 6.54 2.34 19.33
C GLN A 237 5.26 1.81 18.68
N VAL A 238 4.47 2.69 18.07
CA VAL A 238 3.34 2.34 17.20
C VAL A 238 3.79 1.56 15.97
N ARG A 239 4.84 2.00 15.26
CA ARG A 239 5.40 1.24 14.12
C ARG A 239 5.91 -0.13 14.54
N LYS A 240 6.59 -0.22 15.68
CA LYS A 240 7.11 -1.49 16.19
C LYS A 240 5.99 -2.43 16.64
N SER A 241 4.98 -1.92 17.36
CA SER A 241 3.76 -2.67 17.69
C SER A 241 3.01 -3.10 16.42
N TYR A 242 2.96 -2.25 15.39
CA TYR A 242 2.37 -2.55 14.09
C TYR A 242 3.11 -3.70 13.36
N GLU A 243 4.44 -3.64 13.26
CA GLU A 243 5.24 -4.71 12.67
C GLU A 243 5.15 -6.01 13.47
N ASP A 244 5.11 -5.91 14.80
CA ASP A 244 4.91 -7.06 15.68
C ASP A 244 3.48 -7.62 15.57
N ALA A 245 2.45 -6.78 15.37
CA ALA A 245 1.06 -7.18 15.19
C ALA A 245 0.83 -7.88 13.83
N LEU A 246 1.41 -7.34 12.75
CA LEU A 246 1.46 -7.98 11.43
C LEU A 246 2.10 -9.37 11.48
N ARG A 247 3.11 -9.55 12.35
CA ARG A 247 3.77 -10.85 12.56
C ARG A 247 2.99 -11.78 13.49
N ARG A 248 2.11 -11.27 14.35
CA ARG A 248 1.59 -12.04 15.50
C ARG A 248 0.24 -12.69 15.30
N THR A 249 -0.67 -12.22 14.44
CA THR A 249 -1.92 -12.94 14.13
C THR A 249 -2.79 -12.13 13.18
N THR A 250 -3.07 -12.65 11.98
CA THR A 250 -4.23 -12.21 11.21
C THR A 250 -5.47 -12.78 11.91
N LEU A 251 -6.23 -11.93 12.59
CA LEU A 251 -7.42 -12.37 13.33
C LEU A 251 -8.54 -12.75 12.37
N LEU A 252 -9.18 -13.91 12.55
CA LEU A 252 -10.35 -14.25 11.73
C LEU A 252 -11.59 -13.53 12.24
N PRO A 253 -12.26 -12.74 11.39
CA PRO A 253 -13.54 -12.16 11.77
C PRO A 253 -14.66 -13.20 11.67
N ARG A 254 -15.49 -13.26 12.71
CA ARG A 254 -16.78 -13.93 12.72
C ARG A 254 -17.85 -12.88 13.00
N PHE A 255 -19.04 -13.03 12.43
CA PHE A 255 -20.06 -12.00 12.53
C PHE A 255 -21.38 -12.64 12.98
N GLU A 256 -22.02 -12.00 13.95
CA GLU A 256 -23.35 -12.38 14.42
C GLU A 256 -24.44 -11.95 13.45
N ALA A 257 -25.59 -12.63 13.51
CA ALA A 257 -26.74 -12.28 12.67
C ALA A 257 -27.31 -10.89 12.99
N GLU A 258 -27.20 -10.44 14.25
CA GLU A 258 -27.58 -9.09 14.67
C GLU A 258 -26.76 -8.02 13.94
N PHE A 259 -25.44 -8.20 13.85
CA PHE A 259 -24.57 -7.27 13.13
C PHE A 259 -25.04 -7.02 11.70
N PHE A 260 -25.41 -8.05 10.94
CA PHE A 260 -25.86 -7.85 9.55
C PHE A 260 -27.15 -7.05 9.47
N ARG A 261 -28.11 -7.32 10.37
CA ARG A 261 -29.35 -6.54 10.44
C ARG A 261 -29.07 -5.08 10.72
N SER A 262 -28.15 -4.80 11.64
CA SER A 262 -27.76 -3.43 11.97
C SER A 262 -27.00 -2.74 10.83
N VAL A 263 -26.07 -3.44 10.17
CA VAL A 263 -25.32 -2.91 9.03
C VAL A 263 -26.20 -2.64 7.82
N GLU A 264 -27.20 -3.49 7.55
CA GLU A 264 -28.13 -3.30 6.44
C GLU A 264 -29.02 -2.06 6.62
N ALA A 265 -29.29 -1.66 7.86
CA ALA A 265 -30.00 -0.42 8.17
C ALA A 265 -29.15 0.85 7.97
N LEU A 266 -27.83 0.72 7.79
CA LEU A 266 -26.91 1.86 7.64
C LEU A 266 -26.81 2.36 6.20
N GLN A 267 -26.48 3.65 6.06
CA GLN A 267 -26.16 4.23 4.76
C GLN A 267 -24.88 3.62 4.17
N VAL A 268 -24.71 3.68 2.84
CA VAL A 268 -23.55 3.09 2.14
C VAL A 268 -22.22 3.61 2.70
N ALA A 269 -22.13 4.91 2.99
CA ALA A 269 -20.93 5.52 3.56
C ALA A 269 -20.61 4.98 4.96
N GLU A 270 -21.62 4.85 5.83
CA GLU A 270 -21.47 4.30 7.18
C GLU A 270 -21.09 2.82 7.15
N ARG A 271 -21.70 2.03 6.25
CA ARG A 271 -21.32 0.63 6.03
C ARG A 271 -19.84 0.51 5.68
N ARG A 272 -19.36 1.36 4.76
CA ARG A 272 -17.94 1.39 4.39
C ARG A 272 -17.05 1.73 5.58
N GLN A 273 -17.44 2.70 6.42
CA GLN A 273 -16.70 3.05 7.65
C GLN A 273 -16.67 1.88 8.65
N VAL A 274 -17.78 1.16 8.82
CA VAL A 274 -17.86 -0.02 9.68
C VAL A 274 -16.89 -1.11 9.21
N PHE A 275 -16.96 -1.48 7.93
CA PHE A 275 -16.07 -2.49 7.39
C PHE A 275 -14.60 -2.04 7.39
N THR A 276 -14.33 -0.75 7.17
CA THR A 276 -12.99 -0.16 7.27
C THR A 276 -12.42 -0.32 8.69
N ALA A 277 -13.22 -0.03 9.71
CA ALA A 277 -12.81 -0.18 11.10
C ALA A 277 -12.58 -1.66 11.48
N ILE A 278 -13.42 -2.57 10.97
CA ILE A 278 -13.24 -4.02 11.15
C ILE A 278 -11.97 -4.51 10.46
N ALA A 279 -11.71 -4.07 9.23
CA ALA A 279 -10.49 -4.42 8.52
C ALA A 279 -9.24 -3.93 9.26
N ARG A 280 -9.25 -2.69 9.78
CA ARG A 280 -8.17 -2.19 10.64
C ARG A 280 -7.98 -3.06 11.88
N LEU A 281 -9.06 -3.49 12.53
CA LEU A 281 -8.99 -4.34 13.72
C LEU A 281 -8.39 -5.71 13.41
N ILE A 282 -8.75 -6.30 12.27
CA ILE A 282 -8.25 -7.61 11.81
C ILE A 282 -6.76 -7.54 11.45
N LEU A 283 -6.36 -6.51 10.71
CA LEU A 283 -5.02 -6.38 10.15
C LEU A 283 -4.01 -5.89 11.18
N PHE A 284 -4.43 -4.98 12.05
CA PHE A 284 -3.52 -4.23 12.92
C PHE A 284 -3.79 -4.43 14.42
N GLY A 285 -4.85 -5.16 14.75
CA GLY A 285 -5.26 -5.36 16.14
C GLY A 285 -5.87 -4.12 16.79
N SER A 286 -6.20 -4.25 18.08
CA SER A 286 -6.86 -3.21 18.88
C SER A 286 -5.96 -2.01 19.22
N GLU A 287 -4.65 -2.11 19.00
CA GLU A 287 -3.67 -1.08 19.32
C GLU A 287 -3.47 -0.07 18.18
N TYR A 288 -4.14 -0.26 17.04
CA TYR A 288 -3.98 0.63 15.89
C TYR A 288 -4.37 2.08 16.25
N PRO A 289 -3.51 3.10 16.01
CA PRO A 289 -3.72 4.45 16.54
C PRO A 289 -5.03 5.13 16.12
N SER A 290 -5.56 4.79 14.95
CA SER A 290 -6.83 5.36 14.47
C SER A 290 -8.07 4.59 14.95
N LEU A 291 -7.89 3.42 15.58
CA LEU A 291 -8.97 2.69 16.22
C LEU A 291 -9.14 3.19 17.66
N GLN A 292 -10.25 3.86 17.91
CA GLN A 292 -10.63 4.23 19.28
C GLN A 292 -11.21 3.00 19.99
N PHE A 293 -10.33 2.13 20.43
CA PHE A 293 -10.65 0.92 21.18
C PHE A 293 -11.08 1.23 22.62
N LYS A 294 -12.11 0.54 23.10
CA LYS A 294 -12.56 0.60 24.49
C LYS A 294 -13.03 -0.78 24.95
N SER A 295 -12.34 -1.34 25.95
CA SER A 295 -12.81 -2.51 26.68
C SER A 295 -13.97 -2.14 27.61
N LEU A 296 -15.06 -2.91 27.58
CA LEU A 296 -16.27 -2.64 28.35
C LEU A 296 -16.30 -3.52 29.59
N LYS A 297 -16.05 -2.90 30.76
CA LYS A 297 -16.11 -3.58 32.06
C LYS A 297 -17.53 -4.07 32.36
N GLY A 298 -17.64 -5.28 32.91
CA GLY A 298 -18.92 -5.87 33.35
C GLY A 298 -19.82 -6.38 32.22
N THR A 299 -19.30 -6.58 31.01
CA THR A 299 -20.06 -7.08 29.85
C THR A 299 -19.47 -8.35 29.24
N GLY A 300 -19.03 -9.29 30.08
CA GLY A 300 -18.57 -10.61 29.60
C GLY A 300 -17.38 -10.57 28.62
N GLY A 301 -16.47 -9.60 28.76
CA GLY A 301 -15.30 -9.46 27.88
C GLY A 301 -15.55 -8.72 26.56
N ILE A 302 -16.73 -8.12 26.38
CA ILE A 302 -17.03 -7.32 25.18
C ILE A 302 -16.12 -6.07 25.12
N SER A 303 -15.64 -5.79 23.91
CA SER A 303 -14.90 -4.60 23.55
C SER A 303 -15.64 -3.83 22.46
N SER A 304 -15.29 -2.55 22.29
CA SER A 304 -15.84 -1.72 21.23
C SER A 304 -14.75 -0.94 20.51
N ILE A 305 -14.95 -0.71 19.22
CA ILE A 305 -14.18 0.25 18.41
C ILE A 305 -15.13 1.28 17.80
N ARG A 306 -14.65 2.50 17.60
CA ARG A 306 -15.38 3.55 16.90
C ARG A 306 -15.15 3.43 15.39
N ALA A 307 -16.22 3.37 14.61
CA ALA A 307 -16.18 3.43 13.14
C ALA A 307 -16.28 4.88 12.63
N SER A 308 -17.09 5.71 13.30
CA SER A 308 -17.24 7.15 13.04
C SER A 308 -17.74 7.86 14.31
N GLU A 309 -17.88 9.20 14.29
CA GLU A 309 -18.20 10.01 15.48
C GLU A 309 -19.42 9.50 16.27
N GLY A 310 -20.44 8.99 15.57
CA GLY A 310 -21.65 8.41 16.15
C GLY A 310 -21.74 6.88 16.12
N LEU A 311 -20.82 6.16 15.48
CA LEU A 311 -20.99 4.74 15.18
C LEU A 311 -19.95 3.87 15.90
N ARG A 312 -20.43 2.90 16.67
CA ARG A 312 -19.58 1.91 17.36
C ARG A 312 -19.85 0.50 16.89
N ILE A 313 -18.80 -0.30 16.90
CA ILE A 313 -18.83 -1.73 16.63
C ILE A 313 -18.46 -2.45 17.91
N TYR A 314 -19.25 -3.45 18.29
CA TYR A 314 -19.05 -4.27 19.48
C TYR A 314 -18.58 -5.65 19.08
N PHE A 315 -17.59 -6.17 19.80
CA PHE A 315 -16.99 -7.46 19.50
C PHE A 315 -16.42 -8.15 20.73
N VAL A 316 -16.25 -9.45 20.64
CA VAL A 316 -15.46 -10.26 21.58
C VAL A 316 -14.22 -10.73 20.87
N ARG A 317 -13.06 -10.58 21.52
CA ARG A 317 -11.78 -11.05 20.99
C ARG A 317 -11.35 -12.30 21.75
N THR A 318 -10.98 -13.34 21.01
CA THR A 318 -10.22 -14.49 21.51
C THR A 318 -8.78 -14.41 20.98
N GLU A 319 -7.95 -15.43 21.25
CA GLU A 319 -6.56 -15.46 20.79
C GLU A 319 -6.44 -15.28 19.27
N ASP A 320 -7.25 -16.02 18.50
CA ASP A 320 -7.13 -16.07 17.03
C ASP A 320 -8.34 -15.51 16.27
N THR A 321 -9.43 -15.19 16.98
CA THR A 321 -10.68 -14.77 16.34
C THR A 321 -11.26 -13.51 16.95
N VAL A 322 -11.99 -12.76 16.12
CA VAL A 322 -12.78 -11.61 16.53
C VAL A 322 -14.23 -11.88 16.16
N LEU A 323 -15.08 -12.07 17.17
CA LEU A 323 -16.52 -12.21 16.99
C LEU A 323 -17.16 -10.81 17.05
N ILE A 324 -17.54 -10.29 15.89
CA ILE A 324 -18.30 -9.06 15.72
C ILE A 324 -19.75 -9.33 16.10
N LEU A 325 -20.21 -8.68 17.17
CA LEU A 325 -21.55 -8.88 17.73
C LEU A 325 -22.59 -7.99 17.06
N ASP A 326 -22.29 -6.69 16.97
CA ASP A 326 -23.24 -5.70 16.48
C ASP A 326 -22.55 -4.36 16.16
N CYS A 327 -23.26 -3.46 15.48
CA CYS A 327 -22.91 -2.05 15.37
C CYS A 327 -24.11 -1.17 15.73
N ALA A 328 -23.86 -0.05 16.43
CA ALA A 328 -24.93 0.86 16.87
C ALA A 328 -24.55 2.33 16.70
N GLN A 329 -25.51 3.11 16.20
CA GLN A 329 -25.45 4.57 16.22
C GLN A 329 -25.62 5.10 17.65
N ARG A 330 -25.17 6.33 17.90
CA ARG A 330 -25.00 6.93 19.22
C ARG A 330 -26.25 6.82 20.09
N GLU A 331 -27.41 7.03 19.48
CA GLU A 331 -28.73 7.01 20.10
C GLU A 331 -29.12 5.61 20.58
N GLN A 332 -28.57 4.56 19.95
CA GLN A 332 -28.90 3.15 20.21
C GLN A 332 -27.89 2.47 21.16
N GLN A 333 -26.72 3.07 21.40
CA GLN A 333 -25.62 2.46 22.15
C GLN A 333 -26.00 2.10 23.59
N ASP A 334 -26.70 3.00 24.30
CA ASP A 334 -27.09 2.76 25.69
C ASP A 334 -28.12 1.64 25.81
N GLY A 335 -29.08 1.59 24.87
CA GLY A 335 -30.07 0.52 24.79
C GLY A 335 -29.41 -0.84 24.53
N TRP A 336 -28.44 -0.88 23.62
CA TRP A 336 -27.68 -2.09 23.33
C TRP A 336 -26.89 -2.58 24.55
N LEU A 337 -26.18 -1.68 25.24
CA LEU A 337 -25.39 -2.02 26.42
C LEU A 337 -26.26 -2.52 27.59
N LYS A 338 -27.44 -1.96 27.79
CA LYS A 338 -28.39 -2.43 28.82
C LYS A 338 -28.82 -3.87 28.56
N ARG A 339 -29.13 -4.23 27.31
CA ARG A 339 -29.53 -5.60 26.93
C ARG A 339 -28.44 -6.65 27.12
N ARG A 340 -27.17 -6.26 27.17
CA ARG A 340 -26.01 -7.16 27.29
C ARG A 340 -25.45 -7.24 28.71
N ARG A 341 -25.94 -6.41 29.64
CA ARG A 341 -25.54 -6.40 31.05
C ARG A 341 -26.50 -7.17 31.97
N GLY A 342 -27.77 -7.28 31.57
CA GLY A 342 -28.72 -8.24 32.14
C GLY A 342 -28.49 -9.61 31.53
#